data_AF-A0A7V8FHN0-F1
#
_entry.id   AF-A0A7V8FHN0-F1
#
_cell.length_a   1.000
_cell.length_b   1.000
_cell.length_c   1.000
_cell.angle_alpha   90.00
_cell.angle_beta   90.00
_cell.angle_gamma   90.00
#
_symmetry.space_group_name_H-M   'P 1'
#
loop_
_entity.id
_entity.type
_entity.pdbx_description
1 polymer ?
#
loop_
_entity_poly.entity_id
_entity_poly.type
_entity_poly.pdbx_seq_one_letter_code
_entity_poly.pdbx_strand_id
1 'polypeptide(L)'
;MQEFFAVVFAFPTLPYSIVLAVSVIYWLLAAFGLVDDGIAEASGLDPAVADAVDLPGLSGLLARWGLGGVPVMLVTALLAFFAWTLTYFVHLFVLLPLPALLRWGIGVAVLLLAPLPAIPLTAALLRPIRRLLLHLRPVPQASLLGRVGVVASPTVNARSGHANVDDGGAGLVLQVRSDTELQRGECIVLVEHLAAQHCYRVVRADAVALDFQDNLLPGNKGESPMTLATMAPFLIGVAILLVLMLGLAGLFKAFYRKVDQGVALIVNDMSATPKVHFTGALIIPVLYRAELMRISLITLQIDRRGKEGLICRDNMRADIAVAFYLRVNETQADVLRVAKAIGADRASDKHAVDELFNAKFSEALKTVGKKFDFTELFEKRQEFHDEIIAVIGNDLNGYVLEDVAIDYLEQTPKSLLDQFNILDAQGIRKITELTAAQNVVTNELEQNEKLAITKKNVQAREALLALERQQAEAEARQKREIETIRAREEAETAKVQEEQRQLSENARIEAQQLIDIRDQNRLREVEVAEQNRQRAVAIEAERVERAPAGTGHHRPRSAAAGRGA
;
A
#
# COMPACT_ATOMS: atom_id res chain seq x y z
N MET A 1 -4.88 -6.96 19.74
CA MET A 1 -5.05 -8.34 19.20
C MET A 1 -3.79 -9.16 19.28
N GLN A 2 -2.66 -8.78 18.67
CA GLN A 2 -1.42 -9.58 18.69
C GLN A 2 -0.95 -9.95 20.12
N GLU A 3 -0.93 -8.98 21.05
CA GLU A 3 -0.56 -9.22 22.45
C GLU A 3 -1.42 -10.27 23.16
N PHE A 4 -2.72 -10.32 22.87
CA PHE A 4 -3.65 -11.30 23.45
C PHE A 4 -3.24 -12.72 23.04
N PHE A 5 -3.06 -12.98 21.75
CA PHE A 5 -2.64 -14.29 21.26
C PHE A 5 -1.23 -14.65 21.77
N ALA A 6 -0.31 -13.68 21.85
CA ALA A 6 1.03 -13.88 22.38
C ALA A 6 1.02 -14.38 23.84
N VAL A 7 0.13 -13.86 24.69
CA VAL A 7 -0.03 -14.32 26.08
C VAL A 7 -0.79 -15.65 26.17
N VAL A 8 -1.87 -15.82 25.40
CA VAL A 8 -2.74 -17.02 25.45
C VAL A 8 -2.05 -18.29 24.98
N PHE A 9 -1.13 -18.20 24.01
CA PHE A 9 -0.34 -19.33 23.52
C PHE A 9 1.01 -19.52 24.24
N ALA A 10 1.36 -18.65 25.19
CA ALA A 10 2.63 -18.74 25.91
C ALA A 10 2.47 -19.34 27.32
N PHE A 11 3.55 -19.95 27.82
CA PHE A 11 3.63 -20.50 29.17
C PHE A 11 3.66 -19.36 30.22
N PRO A 12 2.86 -19.41 31.30
CA PRO A 12 2.12 -20.56 31.84
C PRO A 12 0.63 -20.65 31.46
N THR A 13 0.13 -19.79 30.56
CA THR A 13 -1.30 -19.73 30.21
C THR A 13 -1.72 -20.89 29.28
N LEU A 14 -0.83 -21.31 28.38
CA LEU A 14 -1.06 -22.32 27.34
C LEU A 14 -1.76 -23.62 27.80
N PRO A 15 -1.39 -24.30 28.91
CA PRO A 15 -2.03 -25.55 29.32
C PRO A 15 -3.53 -25.37 29.60
N TYR A 16 -3.93 -24.25 30.22
CA TYR A 16 -5.35 -23.96 30.44
C TYR A 16 -6.07 -23.56 29.16
N SER A 17 -5.38 -22.89 28.22
CA SER A 17 -5.92 -22.61 26.87
C SER A 17 -6.29 -23.91 26.15
N ILE A 18 -5.48 -24.97 26.28
CA ILE A 18 -5.74 -26.29 25.71
C ILE A 18 -6.95 -26.96 26.39
N VAL A 19 -7.00 -26.99 27.73
CA VAL A 19 -8.13 -27.60 28.47
C VAL A 19 -9.46 -26.88 28.16
N LEU A 20 -9.44 -25.55 27.99
CA LEU A 20 -10.61 -24.79 27.56
C LEU A 20 -11.02 -25.10 26.12
N ALA A 21 -10.08 -25.21 25.18
CA ALA A 21 -10.39 -25.58 23.80
C ALA A 21 -11.04 -26.97 23.72
N VAL A 22 -10.50 -27.97 24.44
CA VAL A 22 -11.10 -29.32 24.54
C VAL A 22 -12.48 -29.26 25.19
N SER A 23 -12.66 -28.46 26.25
CA SER A 23 -13.96 -28.27 26.91
C SER A 23 -15.00 -27.66 25.96
N VAL A 24 -14.63 -26.66 25.15
CA VAL A 24 -15.53 -26.05 24.16
C VAL A 24 -15.90 -27.04 23.07
N ILE A 25 -14.95 -27.85 22.56
CA ILE A 25 -15.25 -28.90 21.58
C ILE A 25 -16.22 -29.93 22.15
N TYR A 26 -16.01 -30.39 23.40
CA TYR A 26 -16.94 -31.30 24.08
C TYR A 26 -18.35 -30.71 24.19
N TRP A 27 -18.48 -29.45 24.65
CA TRP A 27 -19.79 -28.81 24.80
C TRP A 27 -20.48 -28.51 23.46
N LEU A 28 -19.71 -28.29 22.37
CA LEU A 28 -20.27 -28.19 21.02
C LEU A 28 -20.81 -29.54 20.54
N LEU A 29 -20.05 -30.63 20.70
CA LEU A 29 -20.50 -31.99 20.33
C LEU A 29 -21.76 -32.38 21.12
N ALA A 30 -21.79 -32.08 22.43
CA ALA A 30 -22.95 -32.32 23.28
C ALA A 30 -24.18 -31.49 22.86
N ALA A 31 -23.98 -30.22 22.45
CA ALA A 31 -25.07 -29.37 21.95
C ALA A 31 -25.69 -29.85 20.62
N PHE A 32 -24.96 -30.64 19.83
CA PHE A 32 -25.48 -31.31 18.63
C PHE A 32 -25.99 -32.74 18.89
N GLY A 33 -26.01 -33.22 20.15
CA GLY A 33 -26.42 -34.58 20.49
C GLY A 33 -25.42 -35.67 20.08
N LEU A 34 -24.21 -35.33 19.61
CA LEU A 34 -23.18 -36.30 19.22
C LEU A 34 -22.54 -37.03 20.41
N VAL A 35 -22.93 -36.70 21.64
CA VAL A 35 -22.36 -37.24 22.89
C VAL A 35 -23.33 -38.20 23.62
N ASP A 36 -24.60 -38.28 23.21
CA ASP A 36 -25.53 -39.28 23.72
C ASP A 36 -25.21 -40.65 23.10
N ASP A 37 -24.79 -41.60 23.95
CA ASP A 37 -24.54 -43.04 23.76
C ASP A 37 -23.59 -43.52 22.63
N GLY A 38 -23.54 -42.86 21.47
CA GLY A 38 -22.87 -43.37 20.26
C GLY A 38 -21.33 -43.35 20.25
N ILE A 39 -20.67 -42.57 21.12
CA ILE A 39 -19.20 -42.47 21.13
C ILE A 39 -18.54 -43.75 21.71
N ALA A 40 -19.25 -44.49 22.58
CA ALA A 40 -18.76 -45.75 23.12
C ALA A 40 -18.63 -46.82 22.02
N GLU A 41 -19.72 -47.10 21.30
CA GLU A 41 -19.71 -48.10 20.21
C GLU A 41 -18.72 -47.72 19.09
N ALA A 42 -18.68 -46.45 18.68
CA ALA A 42 -17.82 -46.00 17.58
C ALA A 42 -16.31 -46.07 17.86
N SER A 43 -15.89 -46.23 19.14
CA SER A 43 -14.48 -46.29 19.54
C SER A 43 -13.99 -47.69 19.92
N GLY A 44 -14.88 -48.69 19.98
CA GLY A 44 -14.53 -50.08 20.33
C GLY A 44 -14.01 -50.25 21.76
N LEU A 45 -14.25 -49.28 22.63
CA LEU A 45 -13.91 -49.31 24.06
C LEU A 45 -15.15 -49.69 24.86
N ASP A 46 -14.97 -50.64 25.78
CA ASP A 46 -16.04 -51.16 26.64
C ASP A 46 -16.81 -50.02 27.36
N PRO A 47 -18.13 -50.12 27.59
CA PRO A 47 -18.88 -49.11 28.34
C PRO A 47 -18.32 -48.86 29.75
N ALA A 48 -17.66 -49.87 30.35
CA ALA A 48 -16.92 -49.74 31.61
C ALA A 48 -15.77 -48.72 31.55
N VAL A 49 -15.29 -48.34 30.36
CA VAL A 49 -14.25 -47.31 30.16
C VAL A 49 -14.84 -45.90 30.15
N ALA A 50 -16.14 -45.72 29.85
CA ALA A 50 -16.82 -44.43 29.98
C ALA A 50 -16.93 -44.01 31.47
N ASP A 51 -17.28 -44.95 32.35
CA ASP A 51 -17.24 -44.77 33.81
C ASP A 51 -15.80 -44.78 34.39
N ALA A 52 -14.79 -45.26 33.66
CA ALA A 52 -13.40 -45.33 34.14
C ALA A 52 -12.70 -43.96 34.31
N VAL A 53 -13.37 -42.84 34.03
CA VAL A 53 -12.91 -41.48 34.40
C VAL A 53 -13.41 -41.07 35.80
N ASP A 54 -14.26 -41.87 36.46
CA ASP A 54 -14.54 -41.74 37.90
C ASP A 54 -13.34 -42.27 38.71
N LEU A 55 -12.23 -41.49 38.72
CA LEU A 55 -11.07 -41.74 39.57
C LEU A 55 -11.56 -41.98 41.01
N PRO A 56 -11.33 -43.16 41.62
CA PRO A 56 -11.96 -43.51 42.90
C PRO A 56 -11.66 -42.48 44.00
N GLY A 57 -12.68 -41.70 44.34
CA GLY A 57 -12.60 -40.62 45.32
C GLY A 57 -12.62 -39.19 44.76
N LEU A 58 -12.47 -38.96 43.45
CA LEU A 58 -12.54 -37.62 42.85
C LEU A 58 -13.97 -37.04 42.98
N SER A 59 -15.00 -37.84 42.67
CA SER A 59 -16.40 -37.50 42.96
C SER A 59 -16.67 -37.25 44.46
N GLY A 60 -15.94 -37.95 45.36
CA GLY A 60 -15.96 -37.71 46.80
C GLY A 60 -15.29 -36.39 47.23
N LEU A 61 -14.17 -36.02 46.60
CA LEU A 61 -13.51 -34.73 46.79
C LEU A 61 -14.41 -33.58 46.30
N LEU A 62 -15.04 -33.72 45.14
CA LEU A 62 -16.02 -32.75 44.61
C LEU A 62 -17.21 -32.58 45.57
N ALA A 63 -17.71 -33.66 46.17
CA ALA A 63 -18.74 -33.59 47.19
C ALA A 63 -18.31 -32.75 48.42
N ARG A 64 -17.06 -32.91 48.90
CA ARG A 64 -16.50 -32.15 50.04
C ARG A 64 -16.40 -30.64 49.79
N TRP A 65 -16.21 -30.20 48.54
CA TRP A 65 -16.23 -28.77 48.16
C TRP A 65 -17.63 -28.27 47.75
N GLY A 66 -18.67 -29.11 47.87
CA GLY A 66 -20.06 -28.77 47.55
C GLY A 66 -20.43 -28.85 46.07
N LEU A 67 -19.52 -29.34 45.23
CA LEU A 67 -19.66 -29.53 43.77
C LEU A 67 -20.36 -30.86 43.41
N GLY A 68 -20.50 -31.78 44.36
CA GLY A 68 -21.12 -33.09 44.15
C GLY A 68 -22.54 -33.02 43.58
N GLY A 69 -22.79 -33.81 42.53
CA GLY A 69 -24.07 -33.88 41.81
C GLY A 69 -24.18 -33.00 40.56
N VAL A 70 -23.11 -32.26 40.21
CA VAL A 70 -22.94 -31.51 38.95
C VAL A 70 -22.07 -32.34 37.98
N PRO A 71 -22.33 -32.35 36.65
CA PRO A 71 -21.49 -33.07 35.69
C PRO A 71 -20.01 -32.66 35.75
N VAL A 72 -19.11 -33.63 35.77
CA VAL A 72 -17.65 -33.41 35.94
C VAL A 72 -17.10 -32.47 34.86
N MET A 73 -17.52 -32.62 33.61
CA MET A 73 -17.09 -31.76 32.49
C MET A 73 -17.49 -30.28 32.66
N LEU A 74 -18.57 -29.97 33.39
CA LEU A 74 -18.92 -28.58 33.72
C LEU A 74 -18.01 -28.01 34.81
N VAL A 75 -17.65 -28.83 35.80
CA VAL A 75 -16.71 -28.45 36.86
C VAL A 75 -15.31 -28.21 36.27
N THR A 76 -14.83 -29.12 35.41
CA THR A 76 -13.54 -29.00 34.72
C THR A 76 -13.47 -27.75 33.86
N ALA A 77 -14.49 -27.48 33.03
CA ALA A 77 -14.53 -26.29 32.19
C ALA A 77 -14.48 -24.98 33.00
N LEU A 78 -15.24 -24.87 34.09
CA LEU A 78 -15.25 -23.69 34.95
C LEU A 78 -13.96 -23.52 35.76
N LEU A 79 -13.40 -24.61 36.30
CA LEU A 79 -12.12 -24.59 37.01
C LEU A 79 -10.97 -24.19 36.07
N ALA A 80 -10.96 -24.72 34.85
CA ALA A 80 -10.02 -24.30 33.81
C ALA A 80 -10.23 -22.83 33.42
N PHE A 81 -11.46 -22.33 33.34
CA PHE A 81 -11.75 -20.92 33.03
C PHE A 81 -11.20 -19.94 34.07
N PHE A 82 -11.42 -20.21 35.37
CA PHE A 82 -10.90 -19.34 36.44
C PHE A 82 -9.37 -19.44 36.56
N ALA A 83 -8.78 -20.63 36.40
CA ALA A 83 -7.33 -20.81 36.40
C ALA A 83 -6.66 -20.16 35.16
N TRP A 84 -7.28 -20.26 33.98
CA TRP A 84 -6.86 -19.56 32.77
C TRP A 84 -6.89 -18.04 32.95
N THR A 85 -8.00 -17.52 33.49
CA THR A 85 -8.17 -16.07 33.71
C THR A 85 -7.09 -15.53 34.66
N LEU A 86 -6.80 -16.26 35.75
CA LEU A 86 -5.74 -15.90 36.68
C LEU A 86 -4.35 -15.98 36.04
N THR A 87 -4.02 -17.09 35.37
CA THR A 87 -2.71 -17.26 34.72
C THR A 87 -2.49 -16.27 33.56
N TYR A 88 -3.53 -15.92 32.80
CA TYR A 88 -3.47 -14.89 31.76
C TYR A 88 -3.10 -13.51 32.35
N PHE A 89 -3.78 -13.06 33.40
CA PHE A 89 -3.49 -11.75 33.99
C PHE A 89 -2.16 -11.71 34.74
N VAL A 90 -1.78 -12.80 35.43
CA VAL A 90 -0.44 -12.90 36.05
C VAL A 90 0.65 -12.95 34.97
N HIS A 91 0.39 -13.56 33.81
CA HIS A 91 1.31 -13.52 32.69
C HIS A 91 1.48 -12.09 32.14
N LEU A 92 0.36 -11.46 31.77
CA LEU A 92 0.30 -10.12 31.20
C LEU A 92 0.94 -9.04 32.09
N PHE A 93 0.70 -9.08 33.41
CA PHE A 93 1.12 -8.01 34.32
C PHE A 93 2.37 -8.31 35.16
N VAL A 94 2.72 -9.58 35.38
CA VAL A 94 3.83 -9.96 36.28
C VAL A 94 4.96 -10.68 35.54
N LEU A 95 4.67 -11.59 34.62
CA LEU A 95 5.71 -12.42 33.98
C LEU A 95 6.33 -11.76 32.73
N LEU A 96 5.57 -10.99 31.94
CA LEU A 96 6.11 -10.28 30.77
C LEU A 96 7.33 -9.38 31.05
N PRO A 97 7.39 -8.55 32.13
CA PRO A 97 8.56 -7.72 32.41
C PRO A 97 9.77 -8.50 32.99
N LEU A 98 9.67 -9.81 33.22
CA LEU A 98 10.71 -10.58 33.89
C LEU A 98 11.66 -11.30 32.90
N PRO A 99 12.97 -11.42 33.27
CA PRO A 99 13.94 -12.16 32.47
C PRO A 99 13.55 -13.63 32.35
N ALA A 100 13.87 -14.23 31.21
CA ALA A 100 13.30 -15.51 30.77
C ALA A 100 13.37 -16.63 31.82
N LEU A 101 14.52 -16.83 32.46
CA LEU A 101 14.72 -17.88 33.47
C LEU A 101 13.75 -17.73 34.67
N LEU A 102 13.59 -16.50 35.18
CA LEU A 102 12.71 -16.20 36.30
C LEU A 102 11.23 -16.32 35.88
N ARG A 103 10.89 -15.93 34.64
CA ARG A 103 9.56 -16.13 34.06
C ARG A 103 9.19 -17.60 33.93
N TRP A 104 10.10 -18.49 33.54
CA TRP A 104 9.83 -19.93 33.56
C TRP A 104 9.62 -20.46 35.00
N GLY A 105 10.49 -20.10 35.94
CA GLY A 105 10.38 -20.55 37.34
C GLY A 105 9.08 -20.11 38.03
N ILE A 106 8.76 -18.81 37.96
CA ILE A 106 7.49 -18.28 38.51
C ILE A 106 6.30 -18.81 37.72
N GLY A 107 6.42 -19.01 36.40
CA GLY A 107 5.37 -19.60 35.57
C GLY A 107 4.97 -21.01 36.03
N VAL A 108 5.93 -21.88 36.41
CA VAL A 108 5.63 -23.20 36.98
C VAL A 108 4.85 -23.08 38.29
N ALA A 109 5.27 -22.20 39.20
CA ALA A 109 4.56 -21.98 40.46
C ALA A 109 3.14 -21.43 40.23
N VAL A 110 2.98 -20.49 39.31
CA VAL A 110 1.67 -19.91 38.92
C VAL A 110 0.76 -20.96 38.28
N LEU A 111 1.28 -21.83 37.42
CA LEU A 111 0.54 -22.95 36.84
C LEU A 111 0.01 -23.91 37.91
N LEU A 112 0.85 -24.29 38.88
CA LEU A 112 0.46 -25.24 39.93
C LEU A 112 -0.47 -24.65 41.00
N LEU A 113 -0.37 -23.34 41.28
CA LEU A 113 -1.17 -22.67 42.31
C LEU A 113 -2.51 -22.11 41.79
N ALA A 114 -2.66 -21.86 40.48
CA ALA A 114 -3.88 -21.29 39.90
C ALA A 114 -5.19 -22.08 40.16
N PRO A 115 -5.21 -23.42 40.31
CA PRO A 115 -6.43 -24.14 40.69
C PRO A 115 -6.95 -23.82 42.09
N LEU A 116 -6.08 -23.43 43.03
CA LEU A 116 -6.45 -23.24 44.44
C LEU A 116 -7.52 -22.14 44.64
N PRO A 117 -7.41 -20.93 44.05
CA PRO A 117 -8.50 -19.95 44.06
C PRO A 117 -9.63 -20.28 43.05
N ALA A 118 -9.37 -21.08 42.01
CA ALA A 118 -10.39 -21.48 41.05
C ALA A 118 -11.47 -22.39 41.67
N ILE A 119 -11.09 -23.33 42.55
CA ILE A 119 -12.03 -24.25 43.22
C ILE A 119 -13.17 -23.52 43.96
N PRO A 120 -12.92 -22.57 44.90
CA PRO A 120 -13.99 -21.86 45.59
C PRO A 120 -14.82 -20.94 44.67
N LEU A 121 -14.23 -20.39 43.59
CA LEU A 121 -14.97 -19.61 42.58
C LEU A 121 -15.95 -20.49 41.79
N THR A 122 -15.47 -21.64 41.28
CA THR A 122 -16.32 -22.65 40.62
C THR A 122 -17.43 -23.15 41.56
N ALA A 123 -17.11 -23.41 42.83
CA ALA A 123 -18.10 -23.81 43.82
C ALA A 123 -19.12 -22.69 44.15
N ALA A 124 -18.70 -21.42 44.20
CA ALA A 124 -19.60 -20.30 44.40
C ALA A 124 -20.59 -20.14 43.24
N LEU A 125 -20.09 -20.22 41.99
CA LEU A 125 -20.90 -20.10 40.78
C LEU A 125 -21.89 -21.27 40.60
N LEU A 126 -21.49 -22.50 40.93
CA LEU A 126 -22.33 -23.69 40.78
C LEU A 126 -23.35 -23.89 41.91
N ARG A 127 -23.20 -23.26 43.09
CA ARG A 127 -24.16 -23.38 44.22
C ARG A 127 -25.63 -23.12 43.85
N PRO A 128 -26.00 -22.01 43.17
CA PRO A 128 -27.39 -21.79 42.76
C PRO A 128 -27.84 -22.79 41.69
N ILE A 129 -26.99 -23.08 40.70
CA ILE A 129 -27.29 -24.00 39.59
C ILE A 129 -27.53 -25.43 40.11
N ARG A 130 -26.72 -25.89 41.08
CA ARG A 130 -26.88 -27.19 41.75
C ARG A 130 -28.23 -27.32 42.45
N ARG A 131 -28.78 -26.25 43.04
CA ARG A 131 -30.14 -26.30 43.62
C ARG A 131 -31.17 -26.60 42.54
N LEU A 132 -31.10 -25.93 41.38
CA LEU A 132 -32.01 -26.17 40.26
C LEU A 132 -31.86 -27.60 39.68
N LEU A 133 -30.62 -28.03 39.41
CA LEU A 133 -30.32 -29.37 38.88
C LEU A 133 -30.82 -30.51 39.76
N LEU A 134 -30.84 -30.35 41.09
CA LEU A 134 -31.36 -31.37 42.00
C LEU A 134 -32.89 -31.52 41.94
N HIS A 135 -33.64 -30.49 41.52
CA HIS A 135 -35.10 -30.59 41.30
C HIS A 135 -35.46 -31.27 39.97
N LEU A 136 -34.49 -31.40 39.05
CA LEU A 136 -34.66 -32.03 37.74
C LEU A 136 -34.28 -33.52 37.74
N ARG A 137 -33.83 -34.07 38.87
CA ARG A 137 -33.58 -35.51 38.97
C ARG A 137 -34.91 -36.26 38.98
N PRO A 138 -35.08 -37.33 38.18
CA PRO A 138 -36.31 -38.12 38.21
C PRO A 138 -36.49 -38.71 39.61
N VAL A 139 -37.74 -38.69 40.11
CA VAL A 139 -38.08 -39.32 41.39
C VAL A 139 -37.77 -40.81 41.28
N PRO A 140 -36.90 -41.38 42.13
CA PRO A 140 -36.67 -42.82 42.12
C PRO A 140 -38.01 -43.49 42.45
N GLN A 141 -38.46 -44.40 41.58
CA GLN A 141 -39.72 -45.12 41.78
C GLN A 141 -39.68 -45.80 43.14
N ALA A 142 -40.70 -45.55 43.97
CA ALA A 142 -40.75 -46.07 45.33
C ALA A 142 -40.76 -47.60 45.27
N SER A 143 -39.67 -48.23 45.70
CA SER A 143 -39.54 -49.67 45.69
C SER A 143 -40.66 -50.28 46.53
N LEU A 144 -41.49 -51.14 45.93
CA LEU A 144 -42.56 -51.84 46.64
C LEU A 144 -42.02 -52.89 47.61
N LEU A 145 -40.72 -53.20 47.55
CA LEU A 145 -40.01 -54.06 48.49
C LEU A 145 -40.10 -53.49 49.91
N GLY A 146 -40.31 -54.36 50.90
CA GLY A 146 -40.57 -54.01 52.30
C GLY A 146 -42.04 -53.71 52.62
N ARG A 147 -42.94 -53.53 51.63
CA ARG A 147 -44.38 -53.38 51.91
C ARG A 147 -45.02 -54.72 52.30
N VAL A 148 -46.01 -54.63 53.18
CA VAL A 148 -46.86 -55.76 53.60
C VAL A 148 -48.01 -55.94 52.61
N GLY A 149 -48.31 -57.19 52.27
CA GLY A 149 -49.50 -57.60 51.53
C GLY A 149 -50.22 -58.76 52.19
N VAL A 150 -51.39 -59.12 51.64
CA VAL A 150 -52.21 -60.25 52.08
C VAL A 150 -52.41 -61.22 50.91
N VAL A 151 -52.18 -62.51 51.17
CA VAL A 151 -52.35 -63.57 50.15
C VAL A 151 -53.80 -63.65 49.67
N ALA A 152 -54.01 -63.46 48.37
CA ALA A 152 -55.33 -63.40 47.75
C ALA A 152 -55.76 -64.72 47.09
N SER A 153 -54.80 -65.49 46.53
CA SER A 153 -55.05 -66.83 45.99
C SER A 153 -55.24 -67.88 47.11
N PRO A 154 -55.89 -69.03 46.86
CA PRO A 154 -56.12 -70.07 47.87
C PRO A 154 -54.84 -70.56 48.56
N THR A 155 -53.79 -70.73 47.75
CA THR A 155 -52.41 -70.97 48.18
C THR A 155 -51.44 -70.10 47.36
N VAL A 156 -50.21 -69.96 47.84
CA VAL A 156 -49.05 -69.40 47.12
C VAL A 156 -47.88 -70.37 47.26
N ASN A 157 -47.17 -70.61 46.17
CA ASN A 157 -45.94 -71.41 46.14
C ASN A 157 -44.94 -70.87 45.11
N ALA A 158 -43.84 -71.58 44.89
CA ALA A 158 -42.77 -71.19 43.98
C ALA A 158 -43.16 -71.13 42.48
N ARG A 159 -44.36 -71.59 42.09
CA ARG A 159 -44.84 -71.60 40.70
C ARG A 159 -45.98 -70.61 40.44
N SER A 160 -46.90 -70.43 41.37
CA SER A 160 -48.05 -69.55 41.21
C SER A 160 -48.52 -68.93 42.53
N GLY A 161 -49.02 -67.71 42.45
CA GLY A 161 -49.52 -66.96 43.60
C GLY A 161 -49.90 -65.53 43.26
N HIS A 162 -50.93 -65.01 43.93
CA HIS A 162 -51.34 -63.60 43.86
C HIS A 162 -51.59 -63.07 45.26
N ALA A 163 -51.14 -61.84 45.52
CA ALA A 163 -51.40 -61.13 46.77
C ALA A 163 -51.87 -59.70 46.48
N ASN A 164 -52.69 -59.17 47.37
CA ASN A 164 -53.04 -57.76 47.36
C ASN A 164 -52.08 -57.00 48.28
N VAL A 165 -51.39 -56.00 47.74
CA VAL A 165 -50.39 -55.17 48.45
C VAL A 165 -50.92 -53.75 48.50
N ASP A 166 -50.89 -53.13 49.68
CA ASP A 166 -51.36 -51.75 49.82
C ASP A 166 -50.26 -50.74 49.43
N ASP A 167 -50.48 -50.05 48.32
CA ASP A 167 -49.63 -48.94 47.88
C ASP A 167 -49.96 -47.61 48.62
N GLY A 168 -51.07 -47.59 49.38
CA GLY A 168 -51.70 -46.41 49.98
C GLY A 168 -52.93 -45.97 49.17
N GLY A 169 -53.72 -46.91 48.66
CA GLY A 169 -54.75 -46.64 47.64
C GLY A 169 -55.71 -47.80 47.39
N ALA A 170 -56.00 -48.10 46.11
CA ALA A 170 -56.98 -49.11 45.73
C ALA A 170 -56.52 -50.59 45.90
N GLY A 171 -55.28 -50.80 46.35
CA GLY A 171 -54.61 -52.10 46.39
C GLY A 171 -54.05 -52.54 45.04
N LEU A 172 -52.82 -53.07 45.04
CA LEU A 172 -52.17 -53.66 43.87
C LEU A 172 -52.20 -55.20 43.98
N VAL A 173 -52.85 -55.85 43.02
CA VAL A 173 -52.79 -57.31 42.89
C VAL A 173 -51.51 -57.68 42.15
N LEU A 174 -50.49 -58.12 42.90
CA LEU A 174 -49.19 -58.50 42.36
C LEU A 174 -49.04 -60.02 42.25
N GLN A 175 -48.31 -60.48 41.24
CA GLN A 175 -47.87 -61.88 41.17
C GLN A 175 -46.75 -62.11 42.18
N VAL A 176 -46.96 -63.05 43.09
CA VAL A 176 -46.01 -63.39 44.16
C VAL A 176 -45.60 -64.86 44.11
N ARG A 177 -44.39 -65.15 44.58
CA ARG A 177 -43.83 -66.50 44.72
C ARG A 177 -43.17 -66.64 46.08
N SER A 178 -43.34 -67.79 46.73
CA SER A 178 -42.75 -68.09 48.04
C SER A 178 -42.20 -69.50 48.03
N ASP A 179 -41.07 -69.69 48.71
CA ASP A 179 -40.39 -70.99 48.86
C ASP A 179 -41.12 -71.89 49.88
N THR A 180 -41.91 -71.29 50.77
CA THR A 180 -42.83 -71.95 51.72
C THR A 180 -44.27 -71.82 51.20
N GLU A 181 -45.12 -72.84 51.38
CA GLU A 181 -46.54 -72.72 51.09
C GLU A 181 -47.26 -71.79 52.08
N LEU A 182 -48.02 -70.83 51.53
CA LEU A 182 -48.79 -69.83 52.29
C LEU A 182 -50.26 -69.90 51.87
N GLN A 183 -51.18 -69.80 52.83
CA GLN A 183 -52.62 -69.87 52.61
C GLN A 183 -53.27 -68.48 52.45
N ARG A 184 -54.47 -68.45 51.87
CA ARG A 184 -55.27 -67.24 51.70
C ARG A 184 -55.51 -66.51 53.01
N GLY A 185 -55.17 -65.22 53.05
CA GLY A 185 -55.29 -64.38 54.25
C GLY A 185 -54.01 -64.25 55.08
N GLU A 186 -52.94 -64.99 54.77
CA GLU A 186 -51.64 -64.77 55.44
C GLU A 186 -51.02 -63.42 55.04
N CYS A 187 -50.38 -62.76 56.03
CA CYS A 187 -49.63 -61.52 55.82
C CYS A 187 -48.20 -61.81 55.36
N ILE A 188 -47.75 -61.12 54.32
CA ILE A 188 -46.48 -61.34 53.63
C ILE A 188 -45.73 -60.02 53.42
N VAL A 189 -44.42 -60.08 53.26
CA VAL A 189 -43.57 -58.94 52.88
C VAL A 189 -42.90 -59.22 51.53
N LEU A 190 -42.88 -58.21 50.67
CA LEU A 190 -42.15 -58.22 49.39
C LEU A 190 -40.64 -58.09 49.66
N VAL A 191 -39.84 -59.12 49.36
CA VAL A 191 -38.39 -59.11 49.64
C VAL A 191 -37.56 -58.80 48.40
N GLU A 192 -37.94 -59.35 47.25
CA GLU A 192 -37.15 -59.28 46.00
C GLU A 192 -38.08 -59.15 44.79
N HIS A 193 -37.66 -58.39 43.76
CA HIS A 193 -38.39 -58.27 42.49
C HIS A 193 -37.66 -59.03 41.38
N LEU A 194 -38.24 -60.14 40.94
CA LEU A 194 -37.69 -61.00 39.90
C LEU A 194 -38.08 -60.44 38.52
N ALA A 195 -37.39 -59.37 38.11
CA ALA A 195 -37.74 -58.57 36.93
C ALA A 195 -37.93 -59.39 35.64
N ALA A 196 -37.14 -60.45 35.43
CA ALA A 196 -37.23 -61.35 34.28
C ALA A 196 -38.51 -62.23 34.24
N GLN A 197 -39.30 -62.25 35.32
CA GLN A 197 -40.56 -63.02 35.44
C GLN A 197 -41.76 -62.13 35.83
N HIS A 198 -41.56 -60.81 35.98
CA HIS A 198 -42.57 -59.85 36.46
C HIS A 198 -43.30 -60.30 37.74
N CYS A 199 -42.57 -60.96 38.65
CA CYS A 199 -43.11 -61.45 39.93
C CYS A 199 -42.22 -61.06 41.10
N TYR A 200 -42.79 -61.06 42.31
CA TYR A 200 -42.09 -60.71 43.54
C TYR A 200 -41.91 -61.94 44.42
N ARG A 201 -40.72 -62.08 45.02
CA ARG A 201 -40.46 -63.09 46.04
C ARG A 201 -40.94 -62.57 47.38
N VAL A 202 -41.69 -63.40 48.10
CA VAL A 202 -42.34 -63.00 49.36
C VAL A 202 -42.04 -63.98 50.49
N VAL A 203 -41.94 -63.42 51.70
CA VAL A 203 -41.73 -64.15 52.95
C VAL A 203 -42.87 -63.79 53.90
N ARG A 204 -43.26 -64.70 54.79
CA ARG A 204 -44.29 -64.44 55.82
C ARG A 204 -43.83 -63.32 56.77
N ALA A 205 -44.73 -62.41 57.11
CA ALA A 205 -44.38 -61.17 57.80
C ALA A 205 -43.87 -61.34 59.25
N ASP A 206 -44.09 -62.50 59.85
CA ASP A 206 -43.62 -62.87 61.20
C ASP A 206 -42.11 -63.20 61.22
N ALA A 207 -41.60 -63.89 60.19
CA ALA A 207 -40.20 -64.29 60.10
C ALA A 207 -39.23 -63.12 59.88
N VAL A 208 -39.70 -62.03 59.24
CA VAL A 208 -38.86 -60.87 58.88
C VAL A 208 -38.43 -60.03 60.11
N ALA A 209 -39.07 -60.24 61.27
CA ALA A 209 -38.82 -59.45 62.48
C ALA A 209 -37.48 -59.74 63.18
N LEU A 210 -36.70 -60.74 62.75
CA LEU A 210 -35.49 -61.20 63.46
C LEU A 210 -34.14 -60.88 62.77
N ASP A 211 -34.10 -60.69 61.45
CA ASP A 211 -32.82 -60.51 60.72
C ASP A 211 -32.33 -59.04 60.61
N PHE A 212 -33.17 -58.05 60.94
CA PHE A 212 -32.90 -56.63 60.64
C PHE A 212 -32.02 -55.89 61.67
N GLN A 213 -31.55 -56.54 62.74
CA GLN A 213 -31.00 -55.84 63.92
C GLN A 213 -29.46 -55.90 64.07
N ASP A 214 -28.74 -56.62 63.20
CA ASP A 214 -27.29 -56.89 63.36
C ASP A 214 -26.33 -56.06 62.46
N ASN A 215 -26.80 -54.98 61.83
CA ASN A 215 -25.94 -54.10 61.02
C ASN A 215 -26.18 -52.59 61.26
N LEU A 216 -25.78 -52.11 62.44
CA LEU A 216 -25.51 -50.68 62.67
C LEU A 216 -24.00 -50.46 62.94
N LEU A 217 -23.41 -49.51 62.22
CA LEU A 217 -21.97 -49.24 62.20
C LEU A 217 -21.40 -48.73 63.54
N PRO A 218 -20.31 -49.30 64.07
CA PRO A 218 -19.41 -48.58 64.98
C PRO A 218 -18.50 -47.64 64.17
N GLY A 219 -18.47 -46.35 64.54
CA GLY A 219 -17.72 -45.33 63.80
C GLY A 219 -16.19 -45.42 63.97
N ASN A 220 -15.46 -45.24 62.88
CA ASN A 220 -13.99 -45.17 62.87
C ASN A 220 -13.49 -43.93 63.63
N LYS A 221 -12.72 -44.14 64.71
CA LYS A 221 -11.98 -43.07 65.40
C LYS A 221 -10.64 -42.87 64.71
N GLY A 222 -10.54 -41.82 63.90
CA GLY A 222 -9.38 -41.57 63.05
C GLY A 222 -8.09 -41.26 63.83
N GLU A 223 -7.02 -41.94 63.43
CA GLU A 223 -5.65 -41.41 63.57
C GLU A 223 -5.46 -40.21 62.63
N SER A 224 -4.54 -39.31 62.99
CA SER A 224 -4.43 -37.99 62.37
C SER A 224 -3.30 -37.88 61.33
N PRO A 225 -3.62 -37.57 60.06
CA PRO A 225 -2.76 -36.77 59.19
C PRO A 225 -3.02 -35.27 59.43
N MET A 226 -1.96 -34.46 59.32
CA MET A 226 -1.99 -32.99 59.49
C MET A 226 -3.20 -32.32 58.81
N THR A 227 -4.01 -31.59 59.57
CA THR A 227 -5.34 -31.19 59.11
C THR A 227 -5.32 -30.00 58.15
N LEU A 228 -6.04 -30.15 57.02
CA LEU A 228 -6.31 -29.11 56.02
C LEU A 228 -6.86 -27.79 56.62
N ALA A 229 -7.46 -27.86 57.81
CA ALA A 229 -7.96 -26.73 58.58
C ALA A 229 -6.89 -25.69 58.96
N THR A 230 -5.63 -26.09 59.14
CA THR A 230 -4.55 -25.14 59.51
C THR A 230 -4.04 -24.32 58.33
N MET A 231 -4.12 -24.84 57.11
CA MET A 231 -3.72 -24.11 55.89
C MET A 231 -4.83 -23.25 55.29
N ALA A 232 -6.10 -23.55 55.57
CA ALA A 232 -7.24 -22.76 55.12
C ALA A 232 -7.13 -21.24 55.44
N PRO A 233 -6.84 -20.79 56.69
CA PRO A 233 -6.70 -19.35 56.97
C PRO A 233 -5.52 -18.70 56.26
N PHE A 234 -4.42 -19.44 56.03
CA PHE A 234 -3.27 -18.93 55.28
C PHE A 234 -3.60 -18.72 53.80
N LEU A 235 -4.25 -19.71 53.16
CA LEU A 235 -4.67 -19.60 51.76
C LEU A 235 -5.75 -18.51 51.56
N ILE A 236 -6.67 -18.35 52.51
CA ILE A 236 -7.66 -17.26 52.50
C ILE A 236 -6.96 -15.90 52.70
N GLY A 237 -6.00 -15.80 53.62
CA GLY A 237 -5.19 -14.58 53.82
C GLY A 237 -4.40 -14.18 52.57
N VAL A 238 -3.75 -15.13 51.92
CA VAL A 238 -3.04 -14.92 50.64
C VAL A 238 -4.02 -14.51 49.52
N ALA A 239 -5.20 -15.12 49.44
CA ALA A 239 -6.22 -14.74 48.45
C ALA A 239 -6.75 -13.33 48.69
N ILE A 240 -7.03 -12.94 49.93
CA ILE A 240 -7.46 -11.58 50.30
C ILE A 240 -6.35 -10.56 50.01
N LEU A 241 -5.10 -10.86 50.36
CA LEU A 241 -3.93 -10.02 50.04
C LEU A 241 -3.78 -9.82 48.53
N LEU A 242 -3.96 -10.88 47.74
CA LEU A 242 -3.86 -10.85 46.29
C LEU A 242 -5.01 -10.05 45.66
N VAL A 243 -6.24 -10.20 46.16
CA VAL A 243 -7.40 -9.37 45.75
C VAL A 243 -7.18 -7.90 46.12
N LEU A 244 -6.61 -7.61 47.30
CA LEU A 244 -6.27 -6.24 47.72
C LEU A 244 -5.19 -5.63 46.81
N MET A 245 -4.14 -6.38 46.47
CA MET A 245 -3.10 -5.97 45.52
C MET A 245 -3.65 -5.72 44.11
N LEU A 246 -4.49 -6.62 43.59
CA LEU A 246 -5.14 -6.43 42.28
C LEU A 246 -6.11 -5.24 42.30
N GLY A 247 -6.83 -5.02 43.40
CA GLY A 247 -7.69 -3.87 43.60
C GLY A 247 -6.90 -2.56 43.62
N LEU A 248 -5.78 -2.51 44.35
CA LEU A 248 -4.89 -1.35 44.41
C LEU A 248 -4.21 -1.06 43.07
N ALA A 249 -3.74 -2.10 42.36
CA ALA A 249 -3.19 -1.97 41.01
C ALA A 249 -4.24 -1.51 39.99
N GLY A 250 -5.47 -2.01 40.09
CA GLY A 250 -6.62 -1.57 39.30
C GLY A 250 -6.98 -0.10 39.56
N LEU A 251 -6.97 0.32 40.83
CA LEU A 251 -7.20 1.69 41.25
C LEU A 251 -6.11 2.64 40.73
N PHE A 252 -4.84 2.25 40.87
CA PHE A 252 -3.71 3.01 40.32
C PHE A 252 -3.80 3.14 38.79
N LYS A 253 -4.15 2.05 38.09
CA LYS A 253 -4.40 2.07 36.63
C LYS A 253 -5.58 2.98 36.25
N ALA A 254 -6.65 3.00 37.04
CA ALA A 254 -7.82 3.84 36.79
C ALA A 254 -7.56 5.34 37.02
N PHE A 255 -6.67 5.68 37.95
CA PHE A 255 -6.29 7.05 38.27
C PHE A 255 -5.11 7.56 37.44
N TYR A 256 -4.24 6.70 36.91
CA TYR A 256 -3.07 7.12 36.13
C TYR A 256 -3.46 7.48 34.68
N ARG A 257 -3.60 8.77 34.40
CA ARG A 257 -3.88 9.28 33.05
C ARG A 257 -2.57 9.47 32.29
N LYS A 258 -2.40 8.71 31.20
CA LYS A 258 -1.35 8.94 30.20
C LYS A 258 -1.68 10.18 29.36
N VAL A 259 -0.65 10.79 28.79
CA VAL A 259 -0.75 11.97 27.92
C VAL A 259 -0.09 11.65 26.59
N ASP A 260 -0.72 12.05 25.49
CA ASP A 260 -0.18 11.87 24.15
C ASP A 260 0.87 12.96 23.83
N GLN A 261 1.81 12.64 22.93
CA GLN A 261 2.86 13.60 22.53
C GLN A 261 2.24 14.86 21.89
N GLY A 262 2.82 16.03 22.18
CA GLY A 262 2.26 17.32 21.75
C GLY A 262 1.08 17.81 22.59
N VAL A 263 0.81 17.20 23.75
CA VAL A 263 -0.19 17.64 24.74
C VAL A 263 0.47 17.80 26.11
N ALA A 264 0.10 18.85 26.84
CA ALA A 264 0.45 19.09 28.22
C ALA A 264 -0.80 18.88 29.11
N LEU A 265 -0.66 18.05 30.14
CA LEU A 265 -1.70 17.84 31.15
C LEU A 265 -1.51 18.83 32.29
N ILE A 266 -2.47 19.75 32.45
CA ILE A 266 -2.53 20.69 33.56
C ILE A 266 -3.36 20.05 34.66
N VAL A 267 -2.74 19.80 35.82
CA VAL A 267 -3.39 19.23 37.01
C VAL A 267 -3.46 20.32 38.07
N ASN A 268 -4.68 20.72 38.42
CA ASN A 268 -4.95 21.51 39.61
C ASN A 268 -5.16 20.54 40.78
N ASP A 269 -4.14 20.37 41.61
CA ASP A 269 -4.19 19.62 42.86
C ASP A 269 -4.48 20.56 44.05
N MET A 270 -4.24 20.13 45.29
CA MET A 270 -4.42 20.98 46.47
C MET A 270 -3.21 21.90 46.77
N SER A 271 -2.35 22.17 45.78
CA SER A 271 -1.22 23.09 45.92
C SER A 271 -1.58 24.53 45.52
N ALA A 272 -0.70 25.48 45.84
CA ALA A 272 -0.92 26.89 45.53
C ALA A 272 -0.75 27.25 44.03
N THR A 273 -0.15 26.35 43.24
CA THR A 273 0.04 26.48 41.79
C THR A 273 -0.26 25.16 41.08
N PRO A 274 -1.02 25.17 39.96
CA PRO A 274 -1.23 23.98 39.15
C PRO A 274 0.09 23.41 38.60
N LYS A 275 0.10 22.08 38.40
CA LYS A 275 1.27 21.34 37.90
C LYS A 275 1.05 20.92 36.45
N VAL A 276 2.14 20.87 35.69
CA VAL A 276 2.12 20.52 34.26
C VAL A 276 2.91 19.24 34.05
N HIS A 277 2.30 18.28 33.35
CA HIS A 277 2.87 16.97 33.09
C HIS A 277 2.78 16.62 31.59
N PHE A 278 3.89 16.24 30.96
CA PHE A 278 3.96 15.95 29.52
C PHE A 278 3.88 14.45 29.17
N THR A 279 3.89 13.56 30.16
CA THR A 279 3.91 12.09 29.97
C THR A 279 2.74 11.37 30.63
N GLY A 280 2.40 11.76 31.86
CA GLY A 280 1.29 11.19 32.63
C GLY A 280 1.31 11.64 34.08
N ALA A 281 0.14 11.60 34.73
CA ALA A 281 -0.02 11.91 36.14
C ALA A 281 -1.08 11.03 36.80
N LEU A 282 -0.95 10.84 38.11
CA LEU A 282 -1.97 10.19 38.94
C LEU A 282 -3.05 11.22 39.30
N ILE A 283 -4.24 11.08 38.73
CA ILE A 283 -5.38 11.97 38.93
C ILE A 283 -6.41 11.27 39.79
N ILE A 284 -6.65 11.80 40.99
CA ILE A 284 -7.73 11.35 41.88
C ILE A 284 -9.00 12.12 41.47
N PRO A 285 -10.02 11.51 40.83
CA PRO A 285 -11.05 12.26 40.10
C PRO A 285 -11.96 13.17 40.96
N VAL A 286 -11.96 12.97 42.27
CA VAL A 286 -12.74 13.77 43.24
C VAL A 286 -11.93 14.93 43.84
N LEU A 287 -10.60 14.84 43.82
CA LEU A 287 -9.70 15.85 44.44
C LEU A 287 -9.01 16.76 43.43
N TYR A 288 -8.66 16.25 42.25
CA TYR A 288 -7.83 16.97 41.28
C TYR A 288 -8.59 17.24 39.98
N ARG A 289 -8.54 18.48 39.49
CA ARG A 289 -9.07 18.86 38.18
C ARG A 289 -7.96 18.73 37.12
N ALA A 290 -8.30 18.17 35.97
CA ALA A 290 -7.33 17.73 34.96
C ALA A 290 -7.74 18.19 33.55
N GLU A 291 -6.97 19.14 33.00
CA GLU A 291 -7.21 19.78 31.71
C GLU A 291 -6.09 19.43 30.72
N LEU A 292 -6.43 19.21 29.45
CA LEU A 292 -5.49 18.81 28.40
C LEU A 292 -5.27 19.97 27.44
N MET A 293 -4.10 20.60 27.55
CA MET A 293 -3.70 21.71 26.69
C MET A 293 -2.83 21.19 25.54
N ARG A 294 -3.25 21.37 24.29
CA ARG A 294 -2.41 21.02 23.14
C ARG A 294 -1.27 22.04 23.03
N ILE A 295 -0.05 21.55 22.75
CA ILE A 295 1.19 22.35 22.65
C ILE A 295 1.92 22.16 21.31
N SER A 296 1.27 21.47 20.37
CA SER A 296 1.77 21.28 19.00
C SER A 296 1.89 22.59 18.23
N LEU A 297 2.59 22.54 17.10
CA LEU A 297 2.72 23.65 16.16
C LEU A 297 1.35 24.12 15.63
N ILE A 298 1.22 25.44 15.46
CA ILE A 298 0.06 26.20 14.99
C ILE A 298 0.55 27.17 13.90
N THR A 299 -0.07 27.17 12.73
CA THR A 299 0.28 28.09 11.63
C THR A 299 -0.65 29.30 11.60
N LEU A 300 -0.10 30.48 11.91
CA LEU A 300 -0.78 31.76 11.76
C LEU A 300 -0.32 32.43 10.46
N GLN A 301 -1.25 32.80 9.58
CA GLN A 301 -0.92 33.37 8.27
C GLN A 301 -1.40 34.81 8.20
N ILE A 302 -0.51 35.73 7.83
CA ILE A 302 -0.81 37.15 7.66
C ILE A 302 -0.60 37.50 6.20
N ASP A 303 -1.67 37.93 5.54
CA ASP A 303 -1.70 38.30 4.13
C ASP A 303 -1.99 39.80 4.00
N ARG A 304 -1.12 40.54 3.31
CA ARG A 304 -1.17 42.00 3.16
C ARG A 304 -0.94 42.39 1.71
N ARG A 305 -2.03 42.73 1.00
CA ARG A 305 -2.03 43.03 -0.45
C ARG A 305 -2.75 44.33 -0.79
N GLY A 306 -2.52 44.86 -2.00
CA GLY A 306 -3.17 46.07 -2.49
C GLY A 306 -2.90 47.26 -1.58
N LYS A 307 -3.96 47.93 -1.12
CA LYS A 307 -3.87 49.08 -0.20
C LYS A 307 -3.26 48.72 1.16
N GLU A 308 -3.29 47.45 1.54
CA GLU A 308 -2.66 46.94 2.76
C GLU A 308 -1.22 46.45 2.54
N GLY A 309 -0.73 46.39 1.30
CA GLY A 309 0.63 45.95 0.98
C GLY A 309 1.72 46.66 1.81
N LEU A 310 2.80 45.93 2.09
CA LEU A 310 3.94 46.36 2.88
C LEU A 310 4.69 47.50 2.20
N ILE A 311 4.98 48.59 2.92
CA ILE A 311 5.68 49.76 2.37
C ILE A 311 7.18 49.63 2.65
N CYS A 312 7.97 49.47 1.58
CA CYS A 312 9.42 49.30 1.63
C CYS A 312 10.13 50.63 1.94
N ARG A 313 11.43 50.62 2.24
CA ARG A 313 12.24 51.82 2.53
C ARG A 313 12.15 52.88 1.43
N ASP A 314 12.27 52.46 0.17
CA ASP A 314 12.14 53.24 -1.07
C ASP A 314 10.72 53.77 -1.40
N ASN A 315 9.73 53.49 -0.55
CA ASN A 315 8.29 53.79 -0.73
C ASN A 315 7.60 53.04 -1.90
N MET A 316 8.22 52.01 -2.47
CA MET A 316 7.49 51.01 -3.25
C MET A 316 6.72 50.08 -2.30
N ARG A 317 5.61 49.54 -2.79
CA ARG A 317 4.71 48.68 -2.02
C ARG A 317 4.78 47.24 -2.53
N ALA A 318 4.86 46.30 -1.60
CA ALA A 318 4.90 44.87 -1.86
C ALA A 318 3.62 44.20 -1.33
N ASP A 319 3.03 43.33 -2.14
CA ASP A 319 1.99 42.42 -1.69
C ASP A 319 2.68 41.17 -1.13
N ILE A 320 2.43 40.83 0.14
CA ILE A 320 3.17 39.78 0.86
C ILE A 320 2.23 38.92 1.70
N ALA A 321 2.45 37.60 1.68
CA ALA A 321 1.83 36.66 2.62
C ALA A 321 2.92 35.91 3.40
N VAL A 322 2.76 35.84 4.72
CA VAL A 322 3.75 35.26 5.64
C VAL A 322 3.06 34.32 6.62
N ALA A 323 3.55 33.08 6.70
CA ALA A 323 3.14 32.06 7.66
C ALA A 323 4.13 32.01 8.84
N PHE A 324 3.62 32.29 10.04
CA PHE A 324 4.32 32.19 11.31
C PHE A 324 4.00 30.82 11.94
N TYR A 325 5.05 30.07 12.29
CA TYR A 325 4.94 28.74 12.87
C TYR A 325 5.16 28.86 14.38
N LEU A 326 4.07 28.78 15.16
CA LEU A 326 4.10 29.00 16.60
C LEU A 326 3.85 27.71 17.35
N ARG A 327 4.46 27.54 18.52
CA ARG A 327 4.09 26.48 19.48
C ARG A 327 4.16 26.97 20.90
N VAL A 328 3.63 26.21 21.85
CA VAL A 328 3.82 26.50 23.28
C VAL A 328 5.12 25.85 23.74
N ASN A 329 5.90 26.56 24.54
CA ASN A 329 7.15 26.04 25.08
C ASN A 329 6.89 24.91 26.11
N GLU A 330 7.76 23.90 26.15
CA GLU A 330 7.63 22.71 27.02
C GLU A 330 8.09 22.98 28.47
N THR A 331 7.81 24.18 29.00
CA THR A 331 8.05 24.53 30.40
C THR A 331 6.75 24.67 31.18
N GLN A 332 6.77 24.31 32.47
CA GLN A 332 5.61 24.52 33.35
C GLN A 332 5.21 25.99 33.44
N ALA A 333 6.18 26.92 33.42
CA ALA A 333 5.91 28.34 33.47
C ALA A 333 5.13 28.82 32.25
N ASP A 334 5.58 28.46 31.04
CA ASP A 334 5.01 28.93 29.79
C ASP A 334 3.64 28.32 29.48
N VAL A 335 3.47 27.02 29.74
CA VAL A 335 2.14 26.37 29.67
C VAL A 335 1.13 27.07 30.59
N LEU A 336 1.54 27.46 31.80
CA LEU A 336 0.69 28.19 32.74
C LEU A 336 0.50 29.67 32.38
N ARG A 337 1.41 30.30 31.60
CA ARG A 337 1.19 31.64 31.03
C ARG A 337 0.10 31.57 29.95
N VAL A 338 0.22 30.67 28.98
CA VAL A 338 -0.74 30.48 27.89
C VAL A 338 -2.14 30.09 28.42
N ALA A 339 -2.21 29.11 29.33
CA ALA A 339 -3.47 28.68 29.92
C ALA A 339 -4.20 29.79 30.69
N LYS A 340 -3.47 30.75 31.28
CA LYS A 340 -4.06 31.93 31.94
C LYS A 340 -4.46 33.03 30.95
N ALA A 341 -3.78 33.13 29.80
CA ALA A 341 -4.01 34.17 28.80
C ALA A 341 -5.27 33.89 27.96
N ILE A 342 -5.43 32.68 27.42
CA ILE A 342 -6.56 32.33 26.53
C ILE A 342 -7.36 31.07 26.94
N GLY A 343 -6.91 30.34 27.96
CA GLY A 343 -7.54 29.09 28.42
C GLY A 343 -6.93 27.83 27.78
N ALA A 344 -6.90 26.73 28.53
CA ALA A 344 -6.27 25.48 28.09
C ALA A 344 -6.91 24.90 26.81
N ASP A 345 -8.23 24.95 26.67
CA ASP A 345 -8.94 24.42 25.50
C ASP A 345 -8.70 25.26 24.22
N ARG A 346 -8.53 26.59 24.37
CA ARG A 346 -8.27 27.52 23.24
C ARG A 346 -6.78 27.71 22.92
N ALA A 347 -5.86 27.11 23.69
CA ALA A 347 -4.41 27.24 23.50
C ALA A 347 -3.90 26.86 22.09
N SER A 348 -4.66 26.05 21.34
CA SER A 348 -4.40 25.72 19.93
C SER A 348 -5.54 26.07 18.98
N ASP A 349 -6.48 26.93 19.38
CA ASP A 349 -7.49 27.50 18.49
C ASP A 349 -6.83 28.59 17.63
N LYS A 350 -6.76 28.36 16.31
CA LYS A 350 -6.15 29.32 15.37
C LYS A 350 -6.79 30.71 15.45
N HIS A 351 -8.09 30.81 15.72
CA HIS A 351 -8.77 32.10 15.83
C HIS A 351 -8.40 32.84 17.13
N ALA A 352 -8.23 32.12 18.24
CA ALA A 352 -7.80 32.70 19.51
C ALA A 352 -6.34 33.20 19.46
N VAL A 353 -5.48 32.47 18.73
CA VAL A 353 -4.07 32.83 18.54
C VAL A 353 -3.91 33.98 17.54
N ASP A 354 -4.73 34.03 16.49
CA ASP A 354 -4.80 35.17 15.56
C ASP A 354 -5.20 36.47 16.30
N GLU A 355 -6.32 36.45 17.03
CA GLU A 355 -6.82 37.59 17.81
C GLU A 355 -5.79 38.14 18.80
N LEU A 356 -4.92 37.28 19.37
CA LEU A 356 -3.88 37.67 20.31
C LEU A 356 -2.62 38.27 19.65
N PHE A 357 -2.24 37.83 18.44
CA PHE A 357 -0.91 38.14 17.86
C PHE A 357 -0.90 38.85 16.51
N ASN A 358 -2.01 38.85 15.75
CA ASN A 358 -2.09 39.45 14.41
C ASN A 358 -1.54 40.90 14.38
N ALA A 359 -1.98 41.72 15.34
CA ALA A 359 -1.50 43.10 15.48
C ALA A 359 0.02 43.19 15.74
N LYS A 360 0.59 42.33 16.61
CA LYS A 360 2.04 42.33 16.92
C LYS A 360 2.87 41.96 15.69
N PHE A 361 2.47 40.93 14.96
CA PHE A 361 3.22 40.46 13.78
C PHE A 361 3.00 41.35 12.55
N SER A 362 1.81 41.91 12.37
CA SER A 362 1.53 42.93 11.36
C SER A 362 2.41 44.18 11.57
N GLU A 363 2.59 44.62 12.82
CA GLU A 363 3.48 45.74 13.16
C GLU A 363 4.97 45.39 13.01
N ALA A 364 5.37 44.17 13.37
CA ALA A 364 6.72 43.67 13.10
C ALA A 364 7.03 43.69 11.59
N LEU A 365 6.15 43.13 10.75
CA LEU A 365 6.31 43.13 9.29
C LEU A 365 6.47 44.55 8.72
N LYS A 366 5.64 45.51 9.16
CA LYS A 366 5.78 46.93 8.78
C LYS A 366 7.14 47.51 9.20
N THR A 367 7.55 47.23 10.43
CA THR A 367 8.81 47.72 11.03
C THR A 367 10.03 47.20 10.28
N VAL A 368 10.03 45.93 9.87
CA VAL A 368 11.12 45.30 9.12
C VAL A 368 11.10 45.75 7.66
N GLY A 369 9.95 45.73 6.98
CA GLY A 369 9.84 46.13 5.58
C GLY A 369 10.33 47.56 5.32
N LYS A 370 10.17 48.49 6.28
CA LYS A 370 10.66 49.86 6.15
C LYS A 370 12.20 49.99 6.26
N LYS A 371 12.94 48.92 6.59
CA LYS A 371 14.41 48.86 6.62
C LYS A 371 15.03 48.52 5.27
N PHE A 372 14.35 47.73 4.44
CA PHE A 372 14.84 47.19 3.17
C PHE A 372 14.22 47.93 1.96
N ASP A 373 14.97 48.05 0.86
CA ASP A 373 14.39 48.40 -0.44
C ASP A 373 13.66 47.19 -1.07
N PHE A 374 12.72 47.42 -1.99
CA PHE A 374 11.85 46.36 -2.54
C PHE A 374 12.63 45.19 -3.15
N THR A 375 13.70 45.48 -3.89
CA THR A 375 14.55 44.45 -4.53
C THR A 375 15.28 43.59 -3.49
N GLU A 376 15.67 44.17 -2.35
CA GLU A 376 16.35 43.45 -1.28
C GLU A 376 15.47 42.38 -0.63
N LEU A 377 14.14 42.53 -0.65
CA LEU A 377 13.22 41.51 -0.15
C LEU A 377 13.28 40.19 -0.96
N PHE A 378 13.71 40.25 -2.22
CA PHE A 378 13.96 39.07 -3.06
C PHE A 378 15.40 38.58 -2.95
N GLU A 379 16.38 39.48 -3.05
CA GLU A 379 17.81 39.13 -3.06
C GLU A 379 18.32 38.67 -1.68
N LYS A 380 17.80 39.25 -0.60
CA LYS A 380 18.26 39.06 0.79
C LYS A 380 17.17 38.45 1.68
N ARG A 381 16.35 37.55 1.12
CA ARG A 381 15.19 36.93 1.80
C ARG A 381 15.52 36.34 3.18
N GLN A 382 16.74 35.84 3.40
CA GLN A 382 17.20 35.37 4.72
C GLN A 382 17.42 36.50 5.74
N GLU A 383 18.02 37.61 5.33
CA GLU A 383 18.24 38.78 6.21
C GLU A 383 16.91 39.40 6.63
N PHE A 384 15.96 39.48 5.70
CA PHE A 384 14.58 39.90 5.97
C PHE A 384 13.84 38.94 6.92
N HIS A 385 14.04 37.62 6.76
CA HIS A 385 13.50 36.58 7.66
C HIS A 385 14.06 36.72 9.08
N ASP A 386 15.38 36.78 9.23
CA ASP A 386 16.05 36.81 10.53
C ASP A 386 15.69 38.10 11.31
N GLU A 387 15.53 39.21 10.60
CA GLU A 387 15.10 40.50 11.16
C GLU A 387 13.62 40.51 11.58
N ILE A 388 12.73 39.71 10.95
CA ILE A 388 11.36 39.48 11.44
C ILE A 388 11.38 38.77 12.79
N ILE A 389 12.19 37.72 12.93
CA ILE A 389 12.33 36.99 14.21
C ILE A 389 12.90 37.94 15.28
N ALA A 390 13.92 38.73 14.94
CA ALA A 390 14.54 39.69 15.86
C ALA A 390 13.56 40.78 16.36
N VAL A 391 12.71 41.32 15.49
CA VAL A 391 11.71 42.35 15.85
C VAL A 391 10.52 41.77 16.63
N ILE A 392 10.11 40.52 16.37
CA ILE A 392 9.05 39.86 17.16
C ILE A 392 9.56 39.52 18.57
N GLY A 393 10.78 38.99 18.66
CA GLY A 393 11.44 38.61 19.91
C GLY A 393 10.79 37.43 20.64
N ASN A 394 11.46 36.98 21.70
CA ASN A 394 11.14 35.72 22.38
C ASN A 394 9.95 35.77 23.34
N ASP A 395 9.39 36.95 23.64
CA ASP A 395 8.25 37.06 24.57
C ASP A 395 6.91 37.12 23.81
N LEU A 396 6.26 35.95 23.76
CA LEU A 396 4.94 35.72 23.19
C LEU A 396 4.02 35.03 24.22
N ASN A 397 4.02 35.52 25.48
CA ASN A 397 3.13 35.02 26.55
C ASN A 397 3.25 33.51 26.85
N GLY A 398 4.38 32.87 26.53
CA GLY A 398 4.61 31.43 26.67
C GLY A 398 4.50 30.62 25.36
N TYR A 399 4.04 31.24 24.28
CA TYR A 399 4.35 30.76 22.93
C TYR A 399 5.82 31.04 22.58
N VAL A 400 6.32 30.29 21.61
CA VAL A 400 7.61 30.48 20.92
C VAL A 400 7.34 30.45 19.42
N LEU A 401 8.06 31.30 18.69
CA LEU A 401 8.10 31.29 17.23
C LEU A 401 9.16 30.25 16.81
N GLU A 402 8.73 29.18 16.15
CA GLU A 402 9.60 28.08 15.70
C GLU A 402 10.23 28.41 14.34
N ASP A 403 9.47 29.03 13.42
CA ASP A 403 9.90 29.37 12.04
C ASP A 403 8.99 30.45 11.40
N VAL A 404 9.44 31.07 10.30
CA VAL A 404 8.68 32.06 9.50
C VAL A 404 8.84 31.78 8.00
N ALA A 405 7.78 31.37 7.31
CA ALA A 405 7.79 31.22 5.85
C ALA A 405 7.15 32.42 5.15
N ILE A 406 7.78 32.92 4.09
CA ILE A 406 7.20 33.95 3.20
C ILE A 406 6.57 33.22 2.01
N ASP A 407 5.26 32.98 2.06
CA ASP A 407 4.51 32.20 1.07
C ASP A 407 4.44 32.89 -0.30
N TYR A 408 4.33 34.22 -0.29
CA TYR A 408 4.11 35.06 -1.47
C TYR A 408 4.75 36.43 -1.27
N LEU A 409 5.37 36.97 -2.31
CA LEU A 409 5.96 38.31 -2.35
C LEU A 409 5.97 38.81 -3.81
N GLU A 410 5.21 39.87 -4.10
CA GLU A 410 5.19 40.54 -5.41
C GLU A 410 5.10 42.08 -5.24
N GLN A 411 5.27 42.84 -6.32
CA GLN A 411 5.00 44.29 -6.30
C GLN A 411 3.49 44.53 -6.30
N THR A 412 2.98 45.41 -5.43
CA THR A 412 1.58 45.84 -5.48
C THR A 412 1.29 46.48 -6.84
N PRO A 413 0.30 45.99 -7.62
CA PRO A 413 -0.03 46.55 -8.93
C PRO A 413 -0.31 48.05 -8.89
N LYS A 414 0.21 48.81 -9.87
CA LYS A 414 0.05 50.28 -9.96
C LYS A 414 -1.41 50.77 -9.93
N SER A 415 -2.37 49.91 -10.28
CA SER A 415 -3.82 50.16 -10.24
C SER A 415 -4.42 50.17 -8.82
N LEU A 416 -3.71 49.66 -7.81
CA LEU A 416 -4.16 49.61 -6.41
C LEU A 416 -3.50 50.68 -5.52
N LEU A 417 -2.51 51.41 -6.05
CA LEU A 417 -1.78 52.49 -5.39
C LEU A 417 -2.54 53.82 -5.50
N ASP A 418 -2.52 54.64 -4.45
CA ASP A 418 -3.24 55.92 -4.42
C ASP A 418 -2.33 57.09 -4.85
N GLN A 419 -2.67 57.74 -5.97
CA GLN A 419 -1.94 58.91 -6.48
C GLN A 419 -2.03 60.14 -5.56
N PHE A 420 -3.00 60.20 -4.66
CA PHE A 420 -3.16 61.29 -3.68
C PHE A 420 -2.44 61.02 -2.36
N ASN A 421 -1.93 59.81 -2.14
CA ASN A 421 -1.12 59.46 -0.97
C ASN A 421 0.36 59.77 -1.24
N ILE A 422 1.04 60.49 -0.33
CA ILE A 422 2.42 60.93 -0.53
C ILE A 422 3.45 59.80 -0.65
N LEU A 423 3.21 58.64 -0.02
CA LEU A 423 4.11 57.49 -0.10
C LEU A 423 3.90 56.74 -1.42
N ASP A 424 2.65 56.38 -1.73
CA ASP A 424 2.31 55.72 -2.98
C ASP A 424 2.65 56.58 -4.21
N ALA A 425 2.47 57.91 -4.16
CA ALA A 425 2.89 58.82 -5.23
C ALA A 425 4.41 58.82 -5.45
N GLN A 426 5.22 58.72 -4.38
CA GLN A 426 6.67 58.56 -4.50
C GLN A 426 7.04 57.18 -5.07
N GLY A 427 6.33 56.12 -4.66
CA GLY A 427 6.47 54.77 -5.22
C GLY A 427 6.12 54.74 -6.71
N ILE A 428 4.96 55.26 -7.12
CA ILE A 428 4.53 55.38 -8.52
C ILE A 428 5.57 56.14 -9.35
N ARG A 429 6.10 57.25 -8.83
CA ARG A 429 7.20 57.98 -9.47
C ARG A 429 8.44 57.10 -9.62
N LYS A 430 8.87 56.40 -8.56
CA LYS A 430 10.09 55.57 -8.56
C LYS A 430 9.99 54.37 -9.50
N ILE A 431 8.87 53.64 -9.47
CA ILE A 431 8.62 52.53 -10.40
C ILE A 431 8.60 53.08 -11.84
N THR A 432 7.99 54.24 -12.08
CA THR A 432 7.89 54.81 -13.44
C THR A 432 9.24 55.33 -13.95
N GLU A 433 10.09 55.90 -13.09
CA GLU A 433 11.50 56.22 -13.41
C GLU A 433 12.29 54.97 -13.82
N LEU A 434 12.23 53.90 -13.00
CA LEU A 434 12.96 52.65 -13.26
C LEU A 434 12.44 51.94 -14.52
N THR A 435 11.11 51.83 -14.69
CA THR A 435 10.52 51.24 -15.91
C THR A 435 10.86 52.07 -17.15
N ALA A 436 10.85 53.41 -17.07
CA ALA A 436 11.21 54.26 -18.22
C ALA A 436 12.68 54.10 -18.61
N ALA A 437 13.60 54.10 -17.64
CA ALA A 437 15.02 53.86 -17.90
C ALA A 437 15.26 52.49 -18.54
N GLN A 438 14.65 51.42 -18.00
CA GLN A 438 14.75 50.08 -18.56
C GLN A 438 14.16 49.99 -19.98
N ASN A 439 13.00 50.62 -20.23
CA ASN A 439 12.37 50.62 -21.56
C ASN A 439 13.18 51.40 -22.61
N VAL A 440 13.89 52.46 -22.22
CA VAL A 440 14.84 53.16 -23.10
C VAL A 440 15.99 52.23 -23.48
N VAL A 441 16.62 51.57 -22.51
CA VAL A 441 17.71 50.61 -22.77
C VAL A 441 17.23 49.45 -23.65
N THR A 442 16.06 48.88 -23.39
CA THR A 442 15.47 47.81 -24.22
C THR A 442 15.25 48.29 -25.67
N ASN A 443 14.69 49.48 -25.87
CA ASN A 443 14.50 50.05 -27.20
C ASN A 443 15.85 50.34 -27.89
N GLU A 444 16.84 50.89 -27.19
CA GLU A 444 18.19 51.11 -27.74
C GLU A 444 18.83 49.80 -28.19
N LEU A 445 18.72 48.73 -27.40
CA LEU A 445 19.19 47.40 -27.78
C LEU A 445 18.45 46.87 -29.02
N GLU A 446 17.13 46.97 -29.06
CA GLU A 446 16.31 46.58 -30.22
C GLU A 446 16.68 47.37 -31.49
N GLN A 447 16.87 48.69 -31.43
CA GLN A 447 17.26 49.48 -32.61
C GLN A 447 18.68 49.17 -33.06
N ASN A 448 19.61 48.94 -32.12
CA ASN A 448 20.98 48.53 -32.43
C ASN A 448 21.02 47.14 -33.09
N GLU A 449 20.20 46.18 -32.63
CA GLU A 449 20.03 44.88 -33.28
C GLU A 449 19.48 45.04 -34.71
N LYS A 450 18.37 45.78 -34.87
CA LYS A 450 17.75 46.03 -36.19
C LYS A 450 18.73 46.71 -37.15
N LEU A 451 19.54 47.65 -36.67
CA LEU A 451 20.59 48.31 -37.45
C LEU A 451 21.75 47.37 -37.80
N ALA A 452 22.19 46.52 -36.87
CA ALA A 452 23.25 45.53 -37.11
C ALA A 452 22.81 44.48 -38.15
N ILE A 453 21.60 43.95 -38.02
CA ILE A 453 20.99 43.03 -38.99
C ILE A 453 20.85 43.71 -40.36
N THR A 454 20.29 44.92 -40.41
CA THR A 454 20.11 45.66 -41.67
C THR A 454 21.44 45.95 -42.35
N LYS A 455 22.46 46.38 -41.59
CA LYS A 455 23.81 46.61 -42.11
C LYS A 455 24.44 45.32 -42.65
N LYS A 456 24.25 44.18 -41.99
CA LYS A 456 24.70 42.87 -42.49
C LYS A 456 23.97 42.43 -43.75
N ASN A 457 22.66 42.66 -43.83
CA ASN A 457 21.85 42.35 -45.00
C ASN A 457 22.24 43.22 -46.22
N VAL A 458 22.51 44.51 -46.01
CA VAL A 458 23.04 45.40 -47.06
C VAL A 458 24.41 44.93 -47.51
N GLN A 459 25.37 44.71 -46.61
CA GLN A 459 26.71 44.20 -46.94
C GLN A 459 26.67 42.86 -47.69
N ALA A 460 25.79 41.93 -47.27
CA ALA A 460 25.61 40.65 -47.95
C ALA A 460 25.01 40.82 -49.36
N ARG A 461 24.07 41.76 -49.55
CA ARG A 461 23.46 42.03 -50.85
C ARG A 461 24.40 42.80 -51.78
N GLU A 462 25.21 43.72 -51.27
CA GLU A 462 26.29 44.39 -52.04
C GLU A 462 27.32 43.37 -52.52
N ALA A 463 27.77 42.46 -51.64
CA ALA A 463 28.69 41.39 -52.01
C ALA A 463 28.08 40.41 -53.03
N LEU A 464 26.80 40.05 -52.87
CA LEU A 464 26.08 39.19 -53.80
C LEU A 464 25.93 39.84 -55.18
N LEU A 465 25.53 41.11 -55.25
CA LEU A 465 25.43 41.87 -56.51
C LEU A 465 26.79 42.05 -57.19
N ALA A 466 27.88 42.19 -56.42
CA ALA A 466 29.24 42.22 -56.96
C ALA A 466 29.65 40.87 -57.58
N LEU A 467 29.28 39.76 -56.93
CA LEU A 467 29.50 38.40 -57.45
C LEU A 467 28.63 38.10 -58.69
N GLU A 468 27.35 38.46 -58.69
CA GLU A 468 26.46 38.36 -59.84
C GLU A 468 27.01 39.15 -61.04
N ARG A 469 27.50 40.38 -60.81
CA ARG A 469 28.16 41.18 -61.83
C ARG A 469 29.44 40.50 -62.35
N GLN A 470 30.29 39.99 -61.45
CA GLN A 470 31.53 39.30 -61.83
C GLN A 470 31.24 38.03 -62.64
N GLN A 471 30.19 37.28 -62.28
CA GLN A 471 29.70 36.13 -63.04
C GLN A 471 29.22 36.56 -64.44
N ALA A 472 28.37 37.58 -64.53
CA ALA A 472 27.86 38.08 -65.83
C ALA A 472 28.99 38.62 -66.73
N GLU A 473 30.00 39.30 -66.18
CA GLU A 473 31.19 39.73 -66.92
C GLU A 473 32.04 38.53 -67.40
N ALA A 474 32.17 37.47 -66.59
CA ALA A 474 32.87 36.24 -66.94
C ALA A 474 32.13 35.45 -68.02
N GLU A 475 30.82 35.23 -67.88
CA GLU A 475 29.96 34.58 -68.88
C GLU A 475 29.97 35.36 -70.21
N ALA A 476 29.86 36.69 -70.16
CA ALA A 476 29.94 37.54 -71.35
C ALA A 476 31.35 37.55 -71.98
N ARG A 477 32.44 37.36 -71.22
CA ARG A 477 33.78 37.10 -71.77
C ARG A 477 33.83 35.73 -72.44
N GLN A 478 33.47 34.67 -71.72
CA GLN A 478 33.49 33.28 -72.20
C GLN A 478 32.67 33.12 -73.49
N LYS A 479 31.47 33.71 -73.55
CA LYS A 479 30.64 33.70 -74.77
C LYS A 479 31.34 34.37 -75.96
N ARG A 480 31.92 35.56 -75.78
CA ARG A 480 32.68 36.26 -76.84
C ARG A 480 33.91 35.47 -77.29
N GLU A 481 34.58 34.81 -76.36
CA GLU A 481 35.76 33.97 -76.62
C GLU A 481 35.37 32.72 -77.41
N ILE A 482 34.28 32.04 -77.05
CA ILE A 482 33.69 30.93 -77.81
C ILE A 482 33.24 31.39 -79.20
N GLU A 483 32.57 32.53 -79.33
CA GLU A 483 32.13 33.09 -80.62
C GLU A 483 33.33 33.46 -81.52
N THR A 484 34.41 33.99 -80.94
CA THR A 484 35.65 34.32 -81.66
C THR A 484 36.42 33.08 -82.10
N ILE A 485 36.55 32.07 -81.24
CA ILE A 485 37.15 30.78 -81.59
C ILE A 485 36.33 30.13 -82.70
N ARG A 486 35.00 30.05 -82.53
CA ARG A 486 34.09 29.46 -83.52
C ARG A 486 34.20 30.15 -84.88
N ALA A 487 34.16 31.47 -84.93
CA ALA A 487 34.30 32.22 -86.18
C ALA A 487 35.67 32.00 -86.85
N ARG A 488 36.73 31.77 -86.06
CA ARG A 488 38.07 31.40 -86.57
C ARG A 488 38.09 29.98 -87.14
N GLU A 489 37.57 28.99 -86.42
CA GLU A 489 37.51 27.60 -86.88
C GLU A 489 36.62 27.45 -88.12
N GLU A 490 35.48 28.15 -88.18
CA GLU A 490 34.61 28.20 -89.36
C GLU A 490 35.32 28.86 -90.55
N ALA A 491 36.13 29.91 -90.33
CA ALA A 491 36.92 30.57 -91.37
C ALA A 491 38.10 29.72 -91.88
N GLU A 492 38.86 29.06 -91.01
CA GLU A 492 39.92 28.13 -91.43
C GLU A 492 39.34 26.90 -92.14
N THR A 493 38.20 26.37 -91.66
CA THR A 493 37.47 25.29 -92.34
C THR A 493 37.04 25.70 -93.75
N ALA A 494 36.53 26.93 -93.93
CA ALA A 494 36.15 27.46 -95.23
C ALA A 494 37.36 27.65 -96.18
N LYS A 495 38.52 28.11 -95.67
CA LYS A 495 39.76 28.17 -96.47
C LYS A 495 40.17 26.78 -96.95
N VAL A 496 40.26 25.81 -96.03
CA VAL A 496 40.68 24.44 -96.36
C VAL A 496 39.70 23.80 -97.37
N GLN A 497 38.40 24.06 -97.24
CA GLN A 497 37.41 23.59 -98.22
C GLN A 497 37.64 24.21 -99.62
N GLU A 498 37.88 25.52 -99.72
CA GLU A 498 38.16 26.18 -101.00
C GLU A 498 39.56 25.83 -101.57
N GLU A 499 40.57 25.57 -100.74
CA GLU A 499 41.88 25.05 -101.17
C GLU A 499 41.76 23.63 -101.75
N GLN A 500 41.05 22.73 -101.06
CA GLN A 500 40.77 21.38 -101.58
C GLN A 500 39.91 21.42 -102.85
N ARG A 501 38.99 22.39 -102.95
CA ARG A 501 38.18 22.62 -104.15
C ARG A 501 39.02 23.12 -105.32
N GLN A 502 39.93 24.07 -105.10
CA GLN A 502 40.88 24.53 -106.11
C GLN A 502 41.80 23.40 -106.59
N LEU A 503 42.30 22.56 -105.67
CA LEU A 503 43.09 21.38 -106.02
C LEU A 503 42.29 20.39 -106.89
N SER A 504 41.02 20.16 -106.55
CA SER A 504 40.11 19.28 -107.31
C SER A 504 39.79 19.83 -108.71
N GLU A 505 39.45 21.12 -108.83
CA GLU A 505 39.18 21.75 -110.13
C GLU A 505 40.46 21.86 -110.98
N ASN A 506 41.64 22.12 -110.40
CA ASN A 506 42.92 22.09 -111.12
C ASN A 506 43.21 20.69 -111.67
N ALA A 507 43.09 19.64 -110.85
CA ALA A 507 43.29 18.25 -111.30
C ALA A 507 42.28 17.84 -112.39
N ARG A 508 41.04 18.35 -112.31
CA ARG A 508 40.02 18.17 -113.35
C ARG A 508 40.37 18.92 -114.65
N ILE A 509 40.89 20.15 -114.56
CA ILE A 509 41.34 20.94 -115.71
C ILE A 509 42.53 20.27 -116.40
N GLU A 510 43.54 19.80 -115.63
CA GLU A 510 44.67 19.04 -116.18
C GLU A 510 44.21 17.74 -116.86
N ALA A 511 43.29 16.99 -116.23
CA ALA A 511 42.72 15.79 -116.83
C ALA A 511 41.95 16.09 -118.13
N GLN A 512 41.16 17.17 -118.17
CA GLN A 512 40.45 17.60 -119.37
C GLN A 512 41.42 18.04 -120.48
N GLN A 513 42.44 18.84 -120.17
CA GLN A 513 43.48 19.22 -121.13
C GLN A 513 44.20 17.99 -121.71
N LEU A 514 44.46 16.96 -120.89
CA LEU A 514 45.09 15.73 -121.36
C LEU A 514 44.18 14.90 -122.30
N ILE A 515 42.86 14.97 -122.11
CA ILE A 515 41.85 14.40 -123.02
C ILE A 515 41.79 15.21 -124.31
N ASP A 516 41.65 16.54 -124.22
CA ASP A 516 41.54 17.45 -125.36
C ASP A 516 42.78 17.34 -126.28
N ILE A 517 43.98 17.24 -125.70
CA ILE A 517 45.24 17.01 -126.43
C ILE A 517 45.24 15.64 -127.14
N ARG A 518 44.70 14.59 -126.51
CA ARG A 518 44.57 13.26 -127.14
C ARG A 518 43.58 13.27 -128.29
N ASP A 519 42.42 13.92 -128.14
CA ASP A 519 41.44 14.01 -129.21
C ASP A 519 41.93 14.91 -130.37
N GLN A 520 42.66 15.99 -130.09
CA GLN A 520 43.35 16.79 -131.11
C GLN A 520 44.41 15.99 -131.88
N ASN A 521 45.20 15.17 -131.18
CA ASN A 521 46.16 14.29 -131.85
C ASN A 521 45.46 13.20 -132.69
N ARG A 522 44.37 12.60 -132.17
CA ARG A 522 43.55 11.64 -132.92
C ARG A 522 42.92 12.24 -134.18
N LEU A 523 42.45 13.49 -134.11
CA LEU A 523 41.93 14.23 -135.26
C LEU A 523 43.01 14.45 -136.32
N ARG A 524 44.23 14.86 -135.90
CA ARG A 524 45.38 15.00 -136.82
C ARG A 524 45.79 13.68 -137.47
N GLU A 525 45.79 12.57 -136.72
CA GLU A 525 46.07 11.24 -137.27
C GLU A 525 45.04 10.83 -138.35
N VAL A 526 43.76 11.12 -138.13
CA VAL A 526 42.69 10.89 -139.13
C VAL A 526 42.86 11.79 -140.35
N GLU A 527 43.15 13.09 -140.17
CA GLU A 527 43.35 14.04 -141.28
C GLU A 527 44.57 13.66 -142.13
N VAL A 528 45.68 13.24 -141.50
CA VAL A 528 46.86 12.73 -142.20
C VAL A 528 46.56 11.42 -142.94
N ALA A 529 45.73 10.54 -142.37
CA ALA A 529 45.28 9.33 -143.04
C ALA A 529 44.40 9.64 -144.27
N GLU A 530 43.50 10.62 -144.20
CA GLU A 530 42.72 11.08 -145.35
C GLU A 530 43.60 11.70 -146.44
N GLN A 531 44.55 12.58 -146.10
CA GLN A 531 45.48 13.15 -147.08
C GLN A 531 46.34 12.06 -147.77
N ASN A 532 46.81 11.07 -147.02
CA ASN A 532 47.54 9.94 -147.59
C ASN A 532 46.65 9.08 -148.51
N ARG A 533 45.37 8.87 -148.15
CA ARG A 533 44.39 8.19 -149.02
C ARG A 533 44.14 8.98 -150.31
N GLN A 534 43.96 10.31 -150.23
CA GLN A 534 43.76 11.16 -151.41
C GLN A 534 44.97 11.11 -152.35
N ARG A 535 46.20 11.14 -151.80
CA ARG A 535 47.45 10.98 -152.58
C ARG A 535 47.55 9.62 -153.26
N ALA A 536 47.15 8.53 -152.58
CA ALA A 536 47.13 7.20 -153.18
C ALA A 536 46.17 7.10 -154.38
N VAL A 537 44.96 7.63 -154.26
CA VAL A 537 43.96 7.64 -155.34
C VAL A 537 44.43 8.45 -156.55
N ALA A 538 45.11 9.58 -156.33
CA ALA A 538 45.69 10.38 -157.42
C ALA A 538 46.77 9.61 -158.21
N ILE A 539 47.62 8.84 -157.53
CA ILE A 539 48.69 8.04 -158.14
C ILE A 539 48.13 6.85 -158.93
N GLU A 540 47.00 6.26 -158.52
CA GLU A 540 46.33 5.22 -159.32
C GLU A 540 45.67 5.79 -160.58
N ALA A 541 45.10 7.00 -160.52
CA ALA A 541 44.47 7.65 -161.68
C ALA A 541 45.47 7.93 -162.81
N GLU A 542 46.65 8.48 -162.50
CA GLU A 542 47.72 8.75 -163.49
C GLU A 542 48.24 7.46 -164.16
N ARG A 543 48.07 6.30 -163.51
CA ARG A 543 48.57 5.00 -163.99
C ARG A 543 47.68 4.34 -165.04
N VAL A 544 46.44 4.81 -165.24
CA VAL A 544 45.46 4.21 -166.15
C VAL A 544 45.58 4.75 -167.59
N GLU A 545 46.12 5.95 -167.78
CA GLU A 545 46.12 6.63 -169.09
C GLU A 545 47.26 6.17 -170.05
N ARG A 546 48.16 5.27 -169.62
CA ARG A 546 49.33 4.83 -170.41
C ARG A 546 49.58 3.32 -170.38
N ALA A 547 48.79 2.55 -171.13
CA ALA A 547 49.09 1.14 -171.43
C ALA A 547 48.54 0.66 -172.80
N PRO A 548 49.39 0.23 -173.75
CA PRO A 548 48.98 -0.52 -174.93
C PRO A 548 48.89 -2.05 -174.65
N ALA A 549 48.31 -2.81 -175.57
CA ALA A 549 47.95 -4.22 -175.38
C ALA A 549 49.12 -5.23 -175.57
N GLY A 550 49.08 -6.39 -174.88
CA GLY A 550 49.84 -7.59 -175.30
C GLY A 550 50.35 -8.57 -174.22
N THR A 551 49.46 -9.37 -173.63
CA THR A 551 49.61 -10.81 -173.27
C THR A 551 50.96 -11.40 -172.77
N GLY A 552 51.01 -11.99 -171.56
CA GLY A 552 52.11 -12.90 -171.13
C GLY A 552 51.91 -13.66 -169.79
N HIS A 553 52.24 -14.96 -169.74
CA HIS A 553 52.26 -15.85 -168.54
C HIS A 553 53.33 -15.42 -167.48
N HIS A 554 53.34 -15.84 -166.19
CA HIS A 554 53.01 -17.15 -165.59
C HIS A 554 52.78 -17.11 -164.03
N ARG A 555 52.72 -18.28 -163.35
CA ARG A 555 52.53 -18.52 -161.88
C ARG A 555 53.84 -19.07 -161.23
N PRO A 556 53.99 -19.37 -159.91
CA PRO A 556 53.02 -19.60 -158.81
C PRO A 556 53.30 -18.65 -157.58
N ARG A 557 53.20 -18.93 -156.24
CA ARG A 557 53.01 -20.14 -155.40
C ARG A 557 52.37 -19.83 -153.99
N SER A 558 52.73 -20.62 -152.97
CA SER A 558 52.20 -20.80 -151.59
C SER A 558 53.07 -20.09 -150.50
N ALA A 559 52.75 -20.02 -149.18
CA ALA A 559 51.81 -20.77 -148.33
C ALA A 559 51.39 -20.05 -147.00
N ALA A 560 50.39 -20.65 -146.31
CA ALA A 560 50.10 -20.79 -144.86
C ALA A 560 51.08 -20.22 -143.77
N ALA A 561 50.73 -19.99 -142.48
CA ALA A 561 49.51 -19.96 -141.64
C ALA A 561 49.95 -19.41 -140.22
N GLY A 562 49.14 -19.16 -139.18
CA GLY A 562 47.69 -19.16 -138.93
C GLY A 562 47.37 -19.45 -137.45
N ARG A 563 46.26 -18.88 -136.90
CA ARG A 563 45.75 -19.00 -135.50
C ARG A 563 46.65 -18.34 -134.41
N GLY A 564 46.12 -17.85 -133.29
CA GLY A 564 44.72 -17.62 -132.92
C GLY A 564 44.43 -17.86 -131.43
N ALA A 565 43.98 -16.81 -130.73
CA ALA A 565 43.32 -16.80 -129.43
C ALA A 565 42.47 -15.53 -129.34
#